data_AF-A0ABD5AZM8-F1
#
_entry.id   AF-A0ABD5AZM8-F1
#
_cell.length_a   1.000
_cell.length_b   1.000
_cell.length_c   1.000
_cell.angle_alpha   90.00
_cell.angle_beta   90.00
_cell.angle_gamma   90.00
#
_symmetry.space_group_name_H-M   'P 1'
#
loop_
_entity.id
_entity.type
_entity.pdbx_description
1 polymer ?
#
loop_
_entity_poly.entity_id
_entity_poly.type
_entity_poly.pdbx_seq_one_letter_code
_entity_poly.pdbx_strand_id
1 'polypeptide(L)'
;MSNYSRLNEECGVFGIWNHPEAAQLTYMGLHSLQHRGQEGAGIVVSNHETLKGERGLGLLTEAIKDEHMSNIKGYPHAIGHVRYATSGNKGIENI
;
A
#
# COMPACT_ATOMS: atom_id res chain seq x y z
N MET A 1 -13.06 33.51 -14.63
CA MET A 1 -12.83 32.72 -13.39
C MET A 1 -11.88 31.59 -13.73
N SER A 2 -10.66 31.63 -13.19
CA SER A 2 -9.63 30.62 -13.44
C SER A 2 -10.10 29.26 -12.91
N ASN A 3 -10.23 28.27 -13.80
CA ASN A 3 -10.42 26.86 -13.43
C ASN A 3 -9.12 26.37 -12.78
N TYR A 4 -9.04 26.47 -11.45
CA TYR A 4 -8.06 25.70 -10.70
C TYR A 4 -8.44 24.23 -10.85
N SER A 5 -7.70 23.51 -11.70
CA SER A 5 -7.61 22.06 -11.62
C SER A 5 -7.38 21.73 -10.14
N ARG A 6 -8.32 21.03 -9.50
CA ARG A 6 -8.07 20.51 -8.15
C ARG A 6 -6.74 19.76 -8.19
N LEU A 7 -5.95 19.87 -7.14
CA LEU A 7 -4.80 19.00 -6.94
C LEU A 7 -5.36 17.57 -6.98
N ASN A 8 -5.08 16.82 -8.04
CA ASN A 8 -5.42 15.40 -8.08
C ASN A 8 -4.49 14.73 -7.07
N GLU A 9 -5.03 14.36 -5.92
CA GLU A 9 -4.32 13.54 -4.96
C GLU A 9 -4.23 12.13 -5.55
N GLU A 10 -3.05 11.83 -6.11
CA GLU A 10 -2.72 10.51 -6.66
C GLU A 10 -2.35 9.54 -5.54
N CYS A 11 -2.68 8.26 -5.73
CA CYS A 11 -2.30 7.19 -4.82
C CYS A 11 -0.77 7.14 -4.61
N GLY A 12 -0.33 6.74 -3.42
CA GLY A 12 1.07 6.46 -3.14
C GLY A 12 1.43 5.01 -3.49
N VAL A 13 2.63 4.79 -4.04
CA VAL A 13 3.20 3.45 -4.28
C VAL A 13 4.63 3.43 -3.75
N PHE A 14 5.03 2.31 -3.17
CA PHE A 14 6.39 2.10 -2.69
C PHE A 14 6.82 0.65 -2.94
N GLY A 15 8.12 0.41 -3.16
CA GLY A 15 8.62 -0.94 -3.37
C GLY A 15 10.08 -1.10 -2.98
N ILE A 16 10.41 -2.32 -2.60
CA ILE A 16 11.74 -2.77 -2.20
C ILE A 16 12.08 -4.03 -2.97
N TRP A 17 13.31 -4.10 -3.46
CA TRP A 17 13.82 -5.23 -4.23
C TRP A 17 15.04 -5.83 -3.55
N ASN A 18 15.07 -7.16 -3.47
CA ASN A 18 16.18 -7.95 -2.96
C ASN A 18 16.65 -7.57 -1.55
N HIS A 19 15.71 -7.48 -0.60
CA HIS A 19 15.99 -7.20 0.81
C HIS A 19 15.20 -8.13 1.74
N PRO A 20 15.80 -8.74 2.77
CA PRO A 20 15.11 -9.69 3.66
C PRO A 20 13.93 -9.09 4.43
N GLU A 21 13.94 -7.77 4.62
CA GLU A 21 12.88 -7.00 5.29
C GLU A 21 12.01 -6.19 4.31
N ALA A 22 11.92 -6.61 3.04
CA ALA A 22 11.22 -5.84 2.01
C ALA A 22 9.79 -5.44 2.41
N ALA A 23 9.03 -6.35 3.02
CA ALA A 23 7.68 -6.05 3.51
C ALA A 23 7.65 -4.91 4.53
N GLN A 24 8.54 -4.96 5.54
CA GLN A 24 8.60 -3.99 6.63
C GLN A 24 9.02 -2.62 6.13
N LEU A 25 10.05 -2.57 5.27
CA LEU A 25 10.53 -1.33 4.66
C LEU A 25 9.46 -0.72 3.74
N THR A 26 8.74 -1.55 2.97
CA THR A 26 7.61 -1.08 2.16
C THR A 26 6.49 -0.51 3.03
N TYR A 27 6.13 -1.17 4.14
CA TYR A 27 5.17 -0.64 5.10
C TYR A 27 5.60 0.75 5.63
N MET A 28 6.86 0.91 6.05
CA MET A 28 7.37 2.20 6.54
C MET A 28 7.39 3.28 5.46
N GLY A 29 7.73 2.91 4.22
CA GLY A 29 7.65 3.79 3.06
C GLY A 29 6.22 4.26 2.80
N LEU A 30 5.26 3.35 2.82
CA LEU A 30 3.84 3.66 2.67
C LEU A 30 3.29 4.51 3.81
N HIS A 31 3.74 4.28 5.05
CA HIS A 31 3.38 5.11 6.19
C HIS A 31 3.81 6.56 5.97
N SER A 32 5.01 6.77 5.41
CA SER A 32 5.49 8.10 5.02
C SER A 32 4.66 8.71 3.88
N LEU A 33 4.08 7.88 3.02
CA LEU A 33 3.20 8.26 1.93
C LEU A 33 1.71 8.30 2.30
N GLN A 34 1.32 8.11 3.58
CA GLN A 34 -0.09 8.05 4.01
C GLN A 34 -0.92 9.29 3.62
N HIS A 35 -0.27 10.44 3.48
CA HIS A 35 -0.90 11.67 2.99
C HIS A 35 -1.38 11.59 1.52
N ARG A 36 -0.98 10.56 0.77
CA ARG A 36 -1.39 10.28 -0.61
C ARG A 36 -2.55 9.29 -0.73
N GLY A 37 -3.15 8.88 0.39
CA GLY A 37 -4.27 7.96 0.37
C GLY A 37 -4.65 7.48 1.75
N GLN A 38 -5.92 7.59 2.13
CA GLN A 38 -6.43 7.24 3.46
C GLN A 38 -7.60 6.25 3.40
N GLU A 39 -8.00 5.79 2.21
CA GLU A 39 -9.16 4.90 2.06
C GLU A 39 -8.79 3.42 2.18
N GLY A 40 -7.53 3.07 1.97
CA GLY A 40 -7.07 1.70 2.02
C GLY A 40 -5.59 1.56 1.73
N ALA A 41 -5.05 0.39 2.01
CA ALA A 41 -3.67 0.05 1.71
C ALA A 41 -3.50 -1.44 1.43
N GLY A 42 -2.50 -1.77 0.62
CA GLY A 42 -2.14 -3.13 0.27
C GLY A 42 -0.64 -3.31 0.12
N ILE A 43 -0.13 -4.48 0.49
CA ILE A 43 1.25 -4.90 0.26
C ILE A 43 1.24 -6.29 -0.36
N VAL A 44 2.00 -6.47 -1.43
CA VAL A 44 2.26 -7.77 -2.07
C VAL A 44 3.76 -8.04 -2.03
N VAL A 45 4.12 -9.27 -1.66
CA VAL A 45 5.50 -9.73 -1.56
C VAL A 45 5.77 -10.90 -2.50
N SER A 46 7.04 -11.06 -2.90
CA SER A 46 7.47 -12.14 -3.80
C SER A 46 8.85 -12.67 -3.49
N ASN A 47 9.05 -13.96 -3.78
CA ASN A 47 10.34 -14.66 -3.77
C ASN A 47 10.71 -15.18 -5.17
N HIS A 48 10.12 -14.60 -6.23
CA HIS A 48 10.15 -15.04 -7.64
C HIS A 48 9.28 -16.25 -8.00
N GLU A 49 8.84 -17.03 -7.02
CA GLU A 49 8.03 -18.24 -7.28
C GLU A 49 6.56 -18.01 -6.91
N THR A 50 6.32 -17.30 -5.81
CA THR A 50 4.98 -17.03 -5.30
C THR A 50 4.76 -15.54 -5.07
N LEU A 51 3.48 -15.17 -5.07
CA LEU A 51 2.99 -13.88 -4.62
C LEU A 51 2.10 -14.10 -3.40
N LYS A 52 2.30 -13.27 -2.37
CA LYS A 52 1.43 -13.22 -1.19
C LYS A 52 1.10 -11.77 -0.90
N GLY A 53 -0.15 -11.49 -0.55
CA GLY A 53 -0.57 -10.12 -0.31
C GLY A 53 -1.53 -10.00 0.86
N GLU A 54 -1.50 -8.82 1.48
CA GLU A 54 -2.40 -8.39 2.54
C GLU A 54 -2.96 -7.03 2.12
N ARG A 55 -4.26 -6.81 2.31
CA ARG A 55 -4.94 -5.55 1.97
C ARG A 55 -6.13 -5.30 2.87
N GLY A 56 -6.44 -4.03 3.07
CA GLY A 56 -7.58 -3.62 3.90
C GLY A 56 -8.00 -2.18 3.67
N LEU A 57 -9.18 -1.83 4.20
CA LEU A 57 -9.71 -0.49 4.18
C LEU A 57 -9.10 0.37 5.30
N GLY A 58 -9.13 1.69 5.10
CA GLY A 58 -8.69 2.69 6.07
C GLY A 58 -7.22 3.06 5.95
N LEU A 59 -6.69 3.61 7.04
CA LEU A 59 -5.28 3.96 7.15
C LEU A 59 -4.41 2.70 7.03
N LEU A 60 -3.13 2.86 6.66
CA LEU A 60 -2.21 1.73 6.54
C LEU A 60 -2.16 0.86 7.81
N THR A 61 -2.18 1.51 8.98
CA THR A 61 -2.17 0.84 10.30
C THR A 61 -3.46 0.06 10.59
N GLU A 62 -4.57 0.42 9.96
CA GLU A 62 -5.86 -0.26 10.09
C GLU A 62 -5.98 -1.40 9.08
N ALA A 63 -5.54 -1.14 7.84
CA ALA A 63 -5.55 -2.06 6.71
C ALA A 63 -4.56 -3.23 6.89
N ILE A 64 -3.37 -2.94 7.40
CA ILE A 64 -2.28 -3.90 7.54
C ILE A 64 -1.83 -3.93 9.01
N LYS A 65 -2.40 -4.87 9.77
CA LYS A 65 -2.08 -5.10 11.19
C LYS A 65 -0.80 -5.93 11.34
N ASP A 66 -0.24 -5.97 12.55
CA ASP A 66 0.97 -6.75 12.86
C ASP A 66 0.85 -8.24 12.52
N GLU A 67 -0.35 -8.80 12.69
CA GLU A 67 -0.67 -10.18 12.31
C GLU A 67 -0.54 -10.38 10.78
N HIS A 68 -1.05 -9.45 9.98
CA HIS A 68 -0.90 -9.45 8.52
C HIS A 68 0.57 -9.32 8.11
N MET A 69 1.31 -8.40 8.75
CA MET A 69 2.75 -8.24 8.50
C MET A 69 3.54 -9.52 8.76
N SER A 70 3.19 -10.24 9.83
CA SER A 70 3.84 -11.51 10.16
C SER A 70 3.63 -12.57 9.07
N ASN A 71 2.53 -12.52 8.32
CA ASN A 71 2.24 -13.44 7.22
C ASN A 71 3.12 -13.21 5.98
N ILE A 72 3.65 -12.01 5.77
CA ILE A 72 4.37 -11.61 4.54
C ILE A 72 5.87 -11.32 4.78
N LYS A 73 6.38 -11.57 5.99
CA LYS A 73 7.81 -11.48 6.32
C LYS A 73 8.64 -12.56 5.61
N GLY A 74 9.93 -12.27 5.42
CA GLY A 74 10.91 -13.22 4.86
C GLY A 74 10.98 -13.27 3.33
N TYR A 75 10.10 -12.54 2.63
CA TYR A 75 10.14 -12.41 1.18
C TYR A 75 11.13 -11.30 0.76
N PRO A 76 11.97 -11.52 -0.26
CA PRO A 76 13.00 -10.56 -0.68
C PRO A 76 12.46 -9.35 -1.45
N HIS A 77 11.24 -9.40 -1.97
CA HIS A 77 10.64 -8.34 -2.79
C HIS A 77 9.29 -7.93 -2.25
N ALA A 78 8.98 -6.65 -2.30
CA ALA A 78 7.69 -6.11 -1.90
C ALA A 78 7.31 -4.89 -2.73
N ILE A 79 6.04 -4.79 -3.09
CA ILE A 79 5.41 -3.56 -3.55
C ILE A 79 4.18 -3.29 -2.69
N GLY A 80 3.80 -2.04 -2.55
CA GLY A 80 2.55 -1.72 -1.91
C GLY A 80 2.06 -0.32 -2.25
N HIS A 81 0.86 -0.04 -1.78
CA HIS A 81 0.05 1.08 -2.23
C HIS A 81 -0.79 1.64 -1.08
N VAL A 82 -0.98 2.97 -1.07
CA VAL A 82 -2.01 3.65 -0.28
C VAL A 82 -3.00 4.33 -1.22
N ARG A 83 -4.29 4.17 -0.94
CA ARG A 83 -5.37 4.56 -1.83
C ARG A 83 -5.98 5.89 -1.47
N TYR A 84 -6.03 6.80 -2.44
CA TYR A 84 -6.90 7.97 -2.39
C TYR A 84 -8.23 7.70 -3.10
N ALA A 85 -9.30 8.32 -2.61
CA ALA A 85 -10.63 8.19 -3.16
C ALA A 85 -10.74 8.84 -4.54
N THR A 86 -10.66 8.06 -5.62
CA THR A 86 -11.20 8.52 -6.89
C THR A 86 -12.72 8.39 -6.85
N SER A 87 -13.46 9.24 -7.55
CA SER A 87 -14.92 9.15 -7.68
C SER A 87 -15.32 7.80 -8.31
N GLY A 88 -15.49 6.76 -7.50
CA GLY A 88 -15.76 5.39 -7.95
C GLY A 88 -15.28 4.32 -6.97
N ASN A 89 -16.24 3.52 -6.47
CA ASN A 89 -16.11 2.27 -5.70
C ASN A 89 -15.13 2.26 -4.51
N LYS A 90 -15.67 2.46 -3.30
CA LYS A 90 -14.98 2.31 -2.00
C LYS A 90 -14.73 0.86 -1.56
N GLY A 91 -14.62 -0.08 -2.51
CA GLY A 91 -14.46 -1.50 -2.22
C GLY A 91 -13.01 -1.92 -2.02
N ILE A 92 -12.81 -3.01 -1.25
CA ILE A 92 -11.51 -3.70 -1.07
C ILE A 92 -10.90 -4.15 -2.40
N GLU A 93 -11.73 -4.38 -3.42
CA GLU A 93 -11.26 -4.92 -4.69
C GLU A 93 -10.31 -3.99 -5.44
N ASN A 94 -10.36 -2.69 -5.14
CA ASN A 94 -9.51 -1.64 -5.73
C ASN A 94 -8.28 -1.30 -4.86
N ILE A 95 -7.86 -2.25 -4.02
CA ILE A 95 -6.69 -2.15 -3.14
C ILE A 95 -5.74 -3.30 -3.43
#